data_AF-A0A2A5AFV5-F1
#
_entry.id   AF-A0A2A5AFV5-F1
#
_cell.length_a   1.000
_cell.length_b   1.000
_cell.length_c   1.000
_cell.angle_alpha   90.00
_cell.angle_beta   90.00
_cell.angle_gamma   90.00
#
_symmetry.space_group_name_H-M   'P 1'
#
loop_
_entity.id
_entity.type
_entity.pdbx_description
1 polymer ?
#
loop_
_entity_poly.entity_id
_entity_poly.type
_entity_poly.pdbx_seq_one_letter_code
_entity_poly.pdbx_strand_id
1 'polypeptide(L)'
;MIKPSCDHIIENIAPFKKFFSNLNKDGDKPADFIGRIAESQSTILDDKMGTAVVVIDGVSMTIYIKSLTKEKISYQQKILIIKQSTDKNYYL
;
A
#
# COMPACT_ATOMS: atom_id res chain seq x y z
N MET A 1 -52.62 -28.43 -25.71
CA MET A 1 -52.80 -27.36 -24.71
C MET A 1 -52.16 -27.81 -23.39
N ILE A 2 -50.92 -27.37 -23.12
CA ILE A 2 -50.17 -27.58 -21.88
C ILE A 2 -49.38 -26.28 -21.62
N LYS A 3 -49.46 -25.74 -20.40
CA LYS A 3 -48.95 -24.44 -19.96
C LYS A 3 -47.41 -24.34 -19.97
N PRO A 4 -46.82 -23.13 -20.12
CA PRO A 4 -45.38 -22.92 -19.98
C PRO A 4 -45.00 -22.83 -18.49
N SER A 5 -43.94 -23.54 -18.08
CA SER A 5 -43.25 -23.27 -16.82
C SER A 5 -42.13 -22.27 -17.11
N CYS A 6 -42.24 -21.12 -16.46
CA CYS A 6 -41.18 -20.13 -16.35
C CYS A 6 -40.62 -20.32 -14.95
N ASP A 7 -39.38 -20.79 -14.83
CA ASP A 7 -38.63 -20.73 -13.57
C ASP A 7 -37.25 -20.15 -13.85
N HIS A 8 -37.14 -18.88 -13.47
CA HIS A 8 -35.97 -18.18 -12.97
C HIS A 8 -34.62 -18.38 -13.68
N ILE A 9 -34.32 -17.40 -14.52
CA ILE A 9 -32.95 -16.92 -14.77
C ILE A 9 -32.31 -16.62 -13.40
N ILE A 10 -31.39 -17.47 -12.97
CA ILE A 10 -30.36 -17.06 -12.01
C ILE A 10 -29.12 -16.77 -12.86
N GLU A 11 -28.88 -15.48 -13.11
CA GLU A 11 -27.56 -15.01 -13.53
C GLU A 11 -26.56 -15.45 -12.44
N ASN A 12 -25.69 -16.38 -12.80
CA ASN A 12 -24.57 -16.80 -11.97
C ASN A 12 -23.51 -15.68 -11.99
N ILE A 13 -23.79 -14.57 -11.32
CA ILE A 13 -22.83 -13.50 -11.07
C ILE A 13 -21.88 -13.94 -9.95
N ALA A 14 -20.89 -14.77 -10.30
CA ALA A 14 -19.54 -14.69 -9.73
C ALA A 14 -18.53 -15.62 -10.43
N PRO A 15 -18.07 -15.33 -11.67
CA PRO A 15 -16.85 -15.93 -12.17
C PRO A 15 -15.64 -15.07 -11.81
N PHE A 16 -15.57 -14.44 -10.63
CA PHE A 16 -14.40 -13.64 -10.22
C PHE A 16 -13.62 -14.19 -9.05
N LYS A 17 -14.05 -15.30 -8.44
CA LYS A 17 -13.30 -15.90 -7.31
C LYS A 17 -12.04 -16.66 -7.74
N LYS A 18 -11.95 -17.06 -9.01
CA LYS A 18 -10.80 -17.80 -9.57
C LYS A 18 -9.67 -16.91 -10.13
N PHE A 19 -9.83 -15.59 -10.11
CA PHE A 19 -8.81 -14.66 -10.61
C PHE A 19 -7.82 -14.18 -9.54
N PHE A 20 -8.06 -14.45 -8.25
CA PHE A 20 -7.18 -13.98 -7.16
C PHE A 20 -6.20 -15.02 -6.61
N SER A 21 -6.21 -16.27 -7.11
CA SER A 21 -5.29 -17.32 -6.62
C SER A 21 -3.89 -17.27 -7.24
N ASN A 22 -3.68 -16.44 -8.27
CA ASN A 22 -2.42 -16.31 -9.02
C ASN A 22 -1.93 -14.86 -9.12
N LEU A 23 -2.33 -13.98 -8.20
CA LEU A 23 -1.64 -12.71 -8.04
C LEU A 23 -0.35 -12.99 -7.26
N ASN A 24 0.72 -13.25 -8.02
CA ASN A 24 2.10 -13.32 -7.57
C ASN A 24 2.38 -14.32 -6.41
N LYS A 25 2.45 -15.61 -6.75
CA LYS A 25 3.13 -16.61 -5.89
C LYS A 25 4.65 -16.38 -5.78
N ASP A 26 5.22 -15.61 -6.72
CA ASP A 26 6.60 -15.12 -6.71
C ASP A 26 6.65 -13.62 -7.05
N GLY A 27 5.76 -12.83 -6.45
CA GLY A 27 5.90 -11.37 -6.55
C GLY A 27 7.20 -10.97 -5.88
N ASP A 28 7.97 -10.08 -6.50
CA ASP A 28 9.11 -9.44 -5.85
C ASP A 28 8.72 -9.15 -4.39
N LYS A 29 9.56 -9.64 -3.46
CA LYS A 29 9.32 -9.44 -2.04
C LYS A 29 8.98 -7.96 -1.84
N PRO A 30 7.91 -7.63 -1.09
CA PRO A 30 7.62 -6.25 -0.76
C PRO A 30 8.92 -5.61 -0.28
N ALA A 31 9.33 -4.51 -0.91
CA ALA A 31 10.57 -3.86 -0.55
C ALA A 31 10.54 -3.58 0.96
N ASP A 32 11.52 -4.14 1.68
CA ASP A 32 11.61 -3.97 3.12
C ASP A 32 12.28 -2.63 3.41
N PHE A 33 11.44 -1.67 3.82
CA PHE A 33 11.87 -0.32 4.15
C PHE A 33 12.19 -0.15 5.63
N ILE A 34 11.83 -1.11 6.49
CA ILE A 34 12.08 -1.00 7.92
C ILE A 34 13.61 -1.02 8.16
N GLY A 35 14.08 -0.09 8.99
CA GLY A 35 15.51 0.11 9.26
C GLY A 35 16.25 0.91 8.18
N ARG A 36 15.57 1.37 7.12
CA ARG A 36 16.18 2.23 6.08
C ARG A 36 16.05 3.70 6.44
N ILE A 37 17.00 4.50 5.92
CA ILE A 37 16.90 5.95 5.93
C ILE A 37 16.20 6.42 4.65
N ALA A 38 15.20 7.27 4.80
CA ALA A 38 14.55 7.95 3.69
C ALA A 38 14.74 9.46 3.83
N GLU A 39 14.68 10.16 2.70
CA GLU A 39 14.71 11.63 2.65
C GLU A 39 13.31 12.16 2.38
N SER A 40 12.79 12.96 3.30
CA SER A 40 11.45 13.53 3.16
C SER A 40 11.36 14.48 1.97
N GLN A 41 10.34 14.32 1.16
CA GLN A 41 9.99 15.20 0.04
C GLN A 41 8.84 16.14 0.41
N SER A 42 8.51 16.27 1.70
CA SER A 42 7.42 17.11 2.21
C SER A 42 7.79 17.69 3.58
N THR A 43 7.14 18.78 3.99
CA THR A 43 7.11 19.14 5.41
C THR A 43 5.85 18.54 6.03
N ILE A 44 6.02 17.75 7.08
CA ILE A 44 4.95 17.02 7.77
C ILE A 44 4.77 17.61 9.17
N LEU A 45 3.52 17.85 9.55
CA LEU A 45 3.11 18.34 10.85
C LEU A 45 1.96 17.47 11.37
N ASP A 46 1.92 17.27 12.69
CA ASP A 46 0.88 16.50 13.37
C ASP A 46 0.68 15.10 12.77
N ASP A 47 -0.55 14.78 12.35
CA ASP A 47 -0.93 13.49 11.75
C ASP A 47 -1.08 13.58 10.21
N LYS A 48 -0.46 14.59 9.58
CA LYS A 48 -0.48 14.71 8.12
C LYS A 48 0.42 13.66 7.48
N MET A 49 0.02 13.23 6.29
CA MET A 49 0.83 12.35 5.46
C MET A 49 1.72 13.18 4.54
N GLY A 50 2.92 12.69 4.29
CA GLY A 50 3.81 13.23 3.26
C GLY A 50 4.46 12.10 2.47
N THR A 51 5.46 12.45 1.69
CA THR A 51 6.25 11.50 0.91
C THR A 51 7.72 11.54 1.31
N ALA A 52 8.41 10.43 1.11
CA ALA A 52 9.86 10.36 1.20
C ALA A 52 10.41 9.48 0.09
N VAL A 53 11.67 9.70 -0.25
CA VAL A 53 12.43 8.86 -1.18
C VAL A 53 13.39 8.00 -0.38
N VAL A 54 13.35 6.70 -0.63
CA VAL A 54 14.32 5.73 -0.14
C VAL A 54 15.08 5.18 -1.33
N VAL A 55 16.41 5.10 -1.21
CA VAL A 55 17.27 4.53 -2.25
C VAL A 55 17.75 3.17 -1.78
N ILE A 56 17.39 2.11 -2.52
CA ILE A 56 17.82 0.74 -2.26
C ILE A 56 18.48 0.21 -3.53
N ASP A 57 19.73 -0.23 -3.42
CA ASP A 57 20.50 -0.79 -4.54
C ASP A 57 20.54 0.14 -5.77
N GLY A 58 20.62 1.45 -5.54
CA GLY A 58 20.65 2.49 -6.58
C GLY A 58 19.27 2.83 -7.17
N VAL A 59 18.21 2.17 -6.72
CA VAL A 59 16.83 2.42 -7.16
C VAL A 59 16.12 3.32 -6.15
N SER A 60 15.66 4.48 -6.62
CA SER A 60 14.84 5.39 -5.83
C SER A 60 13.38 4.95 -5.82
N MET A 61 12.81 4.80 -4.63
CA MET A 61 11.40 4.48 -4.41
C MET A 61 10.75 5.57 -3.58
N THR A 62 9.56 6.02 -3.99
CA THR A 62 8.75 6.97 -3.22
C THR A 62 7.78 6.21 -2.33
N ILE A 63 7.74 6.58 -1.05
CA ILE A 63 6.85 5.99 -0.05
C ILE A 63 6.02 7.08 0.64
N TYR A 64 4.85 6.70 1.15
CA TYR A 64 4.08 7.55 2.05
C TYR A 64 4.60 7.41 3.48
N ILE A 65 4.71 8.54 4.16
CA ILE A 65 5.21 8.62 5.54
C ILE A 65 4.31 9.48 6.42
N LYS A 66 4.26 9.13 7.71
CA LYS A 66 3.70 9.94 8.78
C LYS A 66 4.70 10.02 9.93
N SER A 67 4.57 11.03 10.79
CA SER A 67 5.38 11.11 12.00
C SER A 67 4.84 10.15 13.06
N LEU A 68 5.71 9.27 13.59
CA LEU A 68 5.35 8.42 14.73
C LEU A 68 5.12 9.26 16.00
N THR A 69 5.91 10.30 16.20
CA THR A 69 5.94 11.13 17.41
C THR A 69 5.07 12.39 17.30
N LYS A 70 4.49 12.65 16.11
CA LYS A 70 3.83 13.92 15.75
C LYS A 70 4.78 15.13 15.70
N GLU A 71 6.07 14.91 15.86
CA GLU A 71 7.07 15.95 15.64
C GLU A 71 7.14 16.33 14.15
N LYS A 72 7.53 17.59 13.91
CA LYS A 72 7.71 18.10 12.56
C LYS A 72 8.82 17.33 11.84
N ILE A 73 8.51 16.85 10.64
CA ILE A 73 9.51 16.39 9.67
C ILE A 73 9.65 17.49 8.63
N SER A 74 10.85 18.01 8.43
CA SER A 74 11.13 19.07 7.45
C SER A 74 11.41 18.51 6.07
N TYR A 75 11.21 19.33 5.03
CA TYR A 75 11.64 19.00 3.68
C TYR A 75 13.14 18.65 3.65
N GLN A 76 13.51 17.60 2.90
CA GLN A 76 14.84 17.00 2.82
C GLN A 76 15.41 16.45 4.14
N GLN A 77 14.59 16.35 5.19
CA GLN A 77 15.02 15.72 6.43
C GLN A 77 15.20 14.22 6.22
N LYS A 78 16.33 13.69 6.69
CA LYS A 78 16.57 12.25 6.78
C LYS A 78 15.80 11.67 7.95
N ILE A 79 15.04 10.62 7.70
CA ILE A 79 14.22 9.92 8.70
C ILE A 79 14.56 8.42 8.70
N LEU A 80 14.50 7.80 9.87
CA LEU A 80 14.60 6.35 10.01
C LEU A 80 13.19 5.76 9.98
N ILE A 81 12.96 4.84 9.04
CA ILE A 81 11.71 4.10 8.98
C ILE A 81 11.78 2.98 10.01
N ILE A 82 10.89 2.97 10.99
CA ILE A 82 10.89 1.98 12.07
C ILE A 82 9.62 1.13 12.10
N LYS A 83 8.58 1.55 11.39
CA LYS A 83 7.32 0.80 11.37
C LYS A 83 6.54 0.99 10.08
N GLN A 84 5.80 -0.05 9.68
CA GLN A 84 4.77 0.01 8.66
C GLN A 84 3.39 0.12 9.33
N SER A 85 2.49 0.90 8.74
CA SER A 85 1.11 0.98 9.20
C SER A 85 0.39 -0.37 9.11
N THR A 86 -0.63 -0.56 9.94
CA THR A 86 -1.40 -1.82 9.99
C THR A 86 -2.12 -2.12 8.68
N ASP A 87 -2.53 -1.07 7.97
CA ASP A 87 -3.17 -1.14 6.65
C ASP A 87 -2.15 -1.18 5.49
N LYS A 88 -0.85 -1.14 5.80
CA LYS A 88 0.28 -1.19 4.85
C LYS A 88 0.36 -0.04 3.84
N ASN A 89 -0.38 1.05 4.08
CA ASN A 89 -0.45 2.19 3.17
C ASN A 89 0.67 3.23 3.40
N TYR A 90 1.30 3.25 4.58
CA TYR A 90 2.35 4.21 4.89
C TYR A 90 3.37 3.66 5.90
N TYR A 91 4.45 4.41 6.08
CA TYR A 91 5.54 4.14 7.00
C TYR A 91 5.66 5.22 8.07
N LEU A 92 6.24 4.85 9.20
CA LEU A 92 6.43 5.64 10.40
C LEU A 92 7.90 5.63 10.85
#